data_AF-A0AAP8D666-F1
#
_entry.id   AF-A0AAP8D666-F1
#
_cell.length_a   1.000
_cell.length_b   1.000
_cell.length_c   1.000
_cell.angle_alpha   90.00
_cell.angle_beta   90.00
_cell.angle_gamma   90.00
#
_symmetry.space_group_name_H-M   'P 1'
#
loop_
_entity.id
_entity.type
_entity.pdbx_description
1 polymer ?
#
loop_
_entity_poly.entity_id
_entity_poly.type
_entity_poly.pdbx_seq_one_letter_code
_entity_poly.pdbx_strand_id
1 'polypeptide(L)'
;MASGPLPWTQERFKVEVAAAAAQVDHSARTQALLVLMREEHATYAQRSAAEVAHRRGWVLVELGNASLGQEAMPVVLEELETGHRPYLLAAAARALRQADAPSPALAPILLRALETLARRDDLVDLTVWGGTATSETSGSALSEALATLRWLAPQAHGIRKGLQDLADGGHGPLAEEHRLAVHAVLDDMAARGLPDSSDCCALPLPWRRFASGGDAAVPIATVRFEDQSGASVSWDNLFLGQPSVVVFFYTRCDNEQKCSLTVSQLAQVQRLLVSAGAEKSVRLAAITYDPDFDLPHRLQGYAESRGLMPGTHCSLLRTMQGRDALRDYFALGVNFAGSVVNRHRIEVFVLDASGGIRATYQRLGWDPVELVGEVQQIASEQGRRVDRKGKGAAITGAAPGLWALLLALLPKCPICGATYLSSTGLLALPYLSGWEKSWPAILLLLIINLAAMAWFAYARKRWLSLAWSVAGAVALIGPGLALGNATAMVLGAAFMAVGSLLAAAVIVPGIGRRGHGPGIRSVLRPSRADPRAVALAGQAATGESRPQ
;
A
#
# COMPACT_ATOMS: atom_id res chain seq x y z
N MET A 1 29.34 11.86 20.49
CA MET A 1 28.57 10.67 20.96
C MET A 1 27.18 11.15 21.29
N ALA A 2 26.13 10.56 20.72
CA ALA A 2 24.76 11.00 20.99
C ALA A 2 24.23 10.36 22.28
N SER A 3 23.67 11.17 23.16
CA SER A 3 23.00 10.73 24.39
C SER A 3 21.60 10.17 24.06
N GLY A 4 21.57 8.96 23.50
CA GLY A 4 20.33 8.21 23.30
C GLY A 4 19.65 7.83 24.62
N PRO A 5 18.35 7.47 24.60
CA PRO A 5 17.64 7.02 25.79
C PRO A 5 18.30 5.76 26.39
N LEU A 6 18.34 5.68 27.72
CA LEU A 6 18.94 4.54 28.42
C LEU A 6 18.25 3.22 28.04
N PRO A 7 19.01 2.14 27.73
CA PRO A 7 18.44 0.84 27.37
C PRO A 7 17.50 0.30 28.46
N TRP A 8 16.29 -0.10 28.08
CA TRP A 8 15.26 -0.54 29.02
C TRP A 8 15.73 -1.76 29.83
N THR A 9 15.68 -1.69 31.17
CA THR A 9 15.94 -2.85 32.04
C THR A 9 14.93 -3.98 31.75
N GLN A 10 15.23 -5.18 32.23
CA GLN A 10 14.32 -6.32 32.14
C GLN A 10 13.04 -6.05 32.97
N GLU A 11 13.21 -5.41 34.12
CA GLU A 11 12.17 -5.14 35.12
C GLU A 11 11.18 -4.10 34.57
N ARG A 12 11.71 -3.01 33.98
CA ARG A 12 10.89 -2.03 33.26
C ARG A 12 10.08 -2.71 32.17
N PHE A 13 10.73 -3.52 31.33
CA PHE A 13 10.02 -4.19 30.24
C PHE A 13 8.90 -5.11 30.74
N LYS A 14 9.13 -5.91 31.79
CA LYS A 14 8.09 -6.74 32.41
C LYS A 14 6.91 -5.92 32.93
N VAL A 15 7.15 -4.76 33.54
CA VAL A 15 6.10 -3.83 33.99
C VAL A 15 5.30 -3.26 32.81
N GLU A 16 5.97 -2.85 31.73
CA GLU A 16 5.32 -2.26 30.55
C GLU A 16 4.50 -3.33 29.79
N VAL A 17 4.99 -4.57 29.71
CA VAL A 17 4.22 -5.71 29.16
C VAL A 17 3.00 -6.03 30.05
N ALA A 18 3.15 -6.05 31.38
CA ALA A 18 2.03 -6.29 32.29
C ALA A 18 0.96 -5.18 32.18
N ALA A 19 1.37 -3.91 32.02
CA ALA A 19 0.46 -2.79 31.80
C ALA A 19 -0.28 -2.87 30.44
N ALA A 20 0.34 -3.45 29.42
CA ALA A 20 -0.31 -3.75 28.14
C ALA A 20 -1.27 -4.94 28.24
N ALA A 21 -0.89 -6.02 28.93
CA ALA A 21 -1.72 -7.21 29.14
C ALA A 21 -2.95 -6.94 30.04
N ALA A 22 -2.85 -5.98 30.96
CA ALA A 22 -3.91 -5.57 31.88
C ALA A 22 -4.96 -4.61 31.28
N GLN A 23 -4.86 -4.26 29.99
CA GLN A 23 -5.91 -3.46 29.33
C GLN A 23 -7.21 -4.27 29.24
N VAL A 24 -8.32 -3.65 29.66
CA VAL A 24 -9.65 -4.29 29.70
C VAL A 24 -10.26 -4.43 28.30
N ASP A 25 -10.00 -3.46 27.41
CA ASP A 25 -10.39 -3.58 26.00
C ASP A 25 -9.41 -4.48 25.24
N HIS A 26 -9.99 -5.40 24.46
CA HIS A 26 -9.25 -6.45 23.75
C HIS A 26 -8.39 -5.92 22.60
N SER A 27 -8.89 -4.92 21.86
CA SER A 27 -8.13 -4.27 20.78
C SER A 27 -7.00 -3.43 21.37
N ALA A 28 -7.26 -2.65 22.42
CA ALA A 28 -6.25 -1.86 23.12
C ALA A 28 -5.15 -2.74 23.73
N ARG A 29 -5.49 -3.89 24.35
CA ARG A 29 -4.53 -4.91 24.81
C ARG A 29 -3.66 -5.40 23.66
N THR A 30 -4.30 -5.86 22.59
CA THR A 30 -3.60 -6.43 21.42
C THR A 30 -2.64 -5.41 20.82
N GLN A 31 -3.11 -4.18 20.57
CA GLN A 31 -2.29 -3.11 19.99
C GLN A 31 -1.15 -2.67 20.92
N ALA A 32 -1.37 -2.58 22.24
CA ALA A 32 -0.31 -2.25 23.19
C ALA A 32 0.81 -3.31 23.22
N LEU A 33 0.45 -4.60 23.14
CA LEU A 33 1.41 -5.70 23.02
C LEU A 33 2.11 -5.69 21.66
N LEU A 34 1.41 -5.38 20.56
CA LEU A 34 2.00 -5.28 19.22
C LEU A 34 2.97 -4.09 19.06
N VAL A 35 2.74 -2.97 19.75
CA VAL A 35 3.72 -1.87 19.83
C VAL A 35 5.04 -2.34 20.44
N LEU A 36 4.98 -3.19 21.48
CA LEU A 36 6.18 -3.78 22.09
C LEU A 36 6.87 -4.82 21.18
N MET A 37 6.16 -5.42 20.22
CA MET A 37 6.71 -6.37 19.22
C MET A 37 7.33 -5.72 17.97
N ARG A 38 7.26 -4.39 17.84
CA ARG A 38 7.93 -3.66 16.75
C ARG A 38 9.43 -3.83 16.83
N GLU A 39 10.06 -4.30 15.77
CA GLU A 39 11.49 -4.57 15.72
C GLU A 39 12.31 -3.32 16.08
N GLU A 40 11.92 -2.16 15.55
CA GLU A 40 12.53 -0.86 15.80
C GLU A 40 12.36 -0.30 17.23
N HIS A 41 11.58 -0.98 18.10
CA HIS A 41 11.21 -0.46 19.41
C HIS A 41 12.40 -0.37 20.40
N ALA A 42 12.44 0.72 21.18
CA ALA A 42 13.54 1.07 22.08
C ALA A 42 13.88 0.01 23.14
N THR A 43 12.96 -0.91 23.46
CA THR A 43 13.24 -2.06 24.35
C THR A 43 14.34 -3.00 23.83
N TYR A 44 14.54 -3.06 22.51
CA TYR A 44 15.51 -3.93 21.84
C TYR A 44 16.85 -3.25 21.53
N ALA A 45 16.99 -1.95 21.83
CA ALA A 45 18.19 -1.18 21.54
C ALA A 45 19.39 -1.71 22.34
N GLN A 46 20.49 -2.04 21.65
CA GLN A 46 21.73 -2.58 22.24
C GLN A 46 21.53 -3.86 23.09
N ARG A 47 20.52 -4.67 22.79
CA ARG A 47 20.30 -5.99 23.41
C ARG A 47 20.86 -7.11 22.55
N SER A 48 21.30 -8.20 23.17
CA SER A 48 21.75 -9.40 22.45
C SER A 48 20.56 -10.11 21.79
N ALA A 49 20.83 -10.93 20.76
CA ALA A 49 19.78 -11.70 20.08
C ALA A 49 18.98 -12.62 21.04
N ALA A 50 19.64 -13.15 22.08
CA ALA A 50 18.98 -13.92 23.14
C ALA A 50 18.01 -13.05 23.97
N GLU A 51 18.44 -11.86 24.41
CA GLU A 51 17.60 -10.95 25.19
C GLU A 51 16.45 -10.34 24.35
N VAL A 52 16.64 -10.16 23.04
CA VAL A 52 15.56 -9.83 22.09
C VAL A 52 14.56 -10.98 22.00
N ALA A 53 15.03 -12.23 21.90
CA ALA A 53 14.17 -13.41 21.88
C ALA A 53 13.40 -13.60 23.20
N HIS A 54 14.03 -13.40 24.37
CA HIS A 54 13.34 -13.43 25.66
C HIS A 54 12.23 -12.39 25.73
N ARG A 55 12.52 -11.14 25.34
CA ARG A 55 11.55 -10.03 25.31
C ARG A 55 10.36 -10.32 24.40
N ARG A 56 10.60 -10.84 23.19
CA ARG A 56 9.51 -11.19 22.24
C ARG A 56 8.70 -12.39 22.69
N GLY A 57 9.35 -13.45 23.18
CA GLY A 57 8.67 -14.63 23.69
C GLY A 57 7.74 -14.31 24.86
N TRP A 58 8.16 -13.41 25.76
CA TRP A 58 7.30 -12.94 26.86
C TRP A 58 6.04 -12.22 26.37
N VAL A 59 6.13 -11.40 25.32
CA VAL A 59 4.95 -10.74 24.72
C VAL A 59 4.06 -11.73 23.96
N LEU A 60 4.64 -12.73 23.30
CA LEU A 60 3.89 -13.82 22.64
C LEU A 60 3.14 -14.68 23.67
N VAL A 61 3.72 -14.94 24.85
CA VAL A 61 3.02 -15.58 25.98
C VAL A 61 1.81 -14.75 26.42
N GLU A 62 1.94 -13.43 26.56
CA GLU A 62 0.81 -12.58 26.96
C GLU A 62 -0.25 -12.36 25.87
N LEU A 63 0.12 -12.48 24.59
CA LEU A 63 -0.84 -12.63 23.49
C LEU A 63 -1.58 -13.97 23.60
N GLY A 64 -0.87 -15.07 23.93
CA GLY A 64 -1.43 -16.39 24.20
C GLY A 64 -2.18 -16.57 25.53
N ASN A 65 -2.38 -15.49 26.28
CA ASN A 65 -3.15 -15.43 27.54
C ASN A 65 -4.55 -14.80 27.34
N ALA A 66 -5.01 -14.60 26.11
CA ALA A 66 -6.37 -14.17 25.75
C ALA A 66 -6.70 -14.59 24.32
N SER A 67 -7.95 -14.41 23.88
CA SER A 67 -8.33 -14.50 22.46
C SER A 67 -7.44 -13.63 21.58
N LEU A 68 -7.25 -14.04 20.34
CA LEU A 68 -6.12 -13.57 19.53
C LEU A 68 -6.59 -12.70 18.36
N GLY A 69 -6.45 -11.37 18.50
CA GLY A 69 -6.89 -10.42 17.49
C GLY A 69 -6.20 -10.62 16.14
N GLN A 70 -6.97 -10.46 15.06
CA GLN A 70 -6.53 -10.64 13.66
C GLN A 70 -5.29 -9.80 13.31
N GLU A 71 -5.13 -8.63 13.94
CA GLU A 71 -3.97 -7.72 13.79
C GLU A 71 -2.64 -8.35 14.26
N ALA A 72 -2.69 -9.34 15.16
CA ALA A 72 -1.50 -10.04 15.64
C ALA A 72 -1.00 -11.15 14.69
N MET A 73 -1.79 -11.56 13.68
CA MET A 73 -1.46 -12.71 12.83
C MET A 73 -0.18 -12.55 12.00
N PRO A 74 0.12 -11.39 11.40
CA PRO A 74 1.43 -11.16 10.79
C PRO A 74 2.62 -11.34 11.76
N VAL A 75 2.44 -11.14 13.08
CA VAL A 75 3.52 -11.29 14.09
C VAL A 75 3.65 -12.74 14.56
N VAL A 76 2.54 -13.39 14.93
CA VAL A 76 2.55 -14.79 15.39
C VAL A 76 3.01 -15.72 14.26
N LEU A 77 2.52 -15.51 13.04
CA LEU A 77 2.87 -16.32 11.88
C LEU A 77 4.31 -16.07 11.40
N GLU A 78 4.91 -14.91 11.64
CA GLU A 78 6.34 -14.67 11.31
C GLU A 78 7.26 -15.62 12.07
N GLU A 79 7.02 -15.74 13.39
CA GLU A 79 7.84 -16.58 14.26
C GLU A 79 7.66 -18.07 13.92
N LEU A 80 6.48 -18.49 13.46
CA LEU A 80 6.23 -19.88 13.04
C LEU A 80 6.72 -20.18 11.62
N GLU A 81 6.60 -19.25 10.66
CA GLU A 81 7.03 -19.42 9.26
C GLU A 81 8.56 -19.28 9.10
N THR A 82 9.22 -18.49 9.98
CA THR A 82 10.66 -18.15 9.83
C THR A 82 11.49 -18.20 11.12
N GLY A 83 10.90 -18.45 12.29
CA GLY A 83 11.64 -18.54 13.56
C GLY A 83 12.42 -19.84 13.69
N HIS A 84 13.49 -19.80 14.49
CA HIS A 84 14.39 -20.94 14.73
C HIS A 84 14.74 -21.16 16.21
N ARG A 85 14.06 -20.45 17.12
CA ARG A 85 14.32 -20.44 18.57
C ARG A 85 13.18 -21.16 19.29
N PRO A 86 13.44 -22.23 20.06
CA PRO A 86 12.40 -23.04 20.70
C PRO A 86 11.38 -22.23 21.50
N TYR A 87 11.83 -21.34 22.39
CA TYR A 87 10.96 -20.47 23.18
C TYR A 87 10.03 -19.57 22.33
N LEU A 88 10.53 -19.00 21.21
CA LEU A 88 9.70 -18.17 20.32
C LEU A 88 8.67 -19.01 19.57
N LEU A 89 9.07 -20.19 19.08
CA LEU A 89 8.18 -21.11 18.38
C LEU A 89 7.09 -21.66 19.31
N ALA A 90 7.44 -22.03 20.53
CA ALA A 90 6.51 -22.46 21.57
C ALA A 90 5.52 -21.34 21.95
N ALA A 91 6.02 -20.14 22.25
CA ALA A 91 5.16 -19.01 22.61
C ALA A 91 4.23 -18.58 21.46
N ALA A 92 4.71 -18.61 20.21
CA ALA A 92 3.89 -18.32 19.03
C ALA A 92 2.87 -19.43 18.74
N ALA A 93 3.21 -20.70 18.96
CA ALA A 93 2.27 -21.82 18.83
C ALA A 93 1.16 -21.74 19.89
N ARG A 94 1.53 -21.48 21.15
CA ARG A 94 0.57 -21.19 22.24
C ARG A 94 -0.35 -20.03 21.90
N ALA A 95 0.21 -18.94 21.36
CA ALA A 95 -0.58 -17.80 20.91
C ALA A 95 -1.58 -18.21 19.82
N LEU A 96 -1.12 -18.90 18.77
CA LEU A 96 -1.95 -19.28 17.62
C LEU A 96 -3.21 -20.08 18.00
N ARG A 97 -3.16 -20.94 19.04
CA ARG A 97 -4.34 -21.68 19.53
C ARG A 97 -5.49 -20.80 20.04
N GLN A 98 -5.23 -19.52 20.31
CA GLN A 98 -6.24 -18.58 20.81
C GLN A 98 -6.96 -17.82 19.67
N ALA A 99 -6.67 -18.14 18.40
CA ALA A 99 -7.38 -17.60 17.23
C ALA A 99 -8.84 -18.06 17.19
N ASP A 100 -9.72 -17.20 16.65
CA ASP A 100 -11.19 -17.38 16.68
C ASP A 100 -11.65 -18.72 16.05
N ALA A 101 -10.93 -19.23 15.05
CA ALA A 101 -11.16 -20.52 14.43
C ALA A 101 -9.87 -21.11 13.80
N PRO A 102 -9.69 -22.44 13.81
CA PRO A 102 -8.67 -23.11 13.02
C PRO A 102 -8.96 -22.98 11.51
N SER A 103 -7.92 -22.71 10.71
CA SER A 103 -8.03 -22.50 9.26
C SER A 103 -6.98 -23.33 8.49
N PRO A 104 -7.34 -24.02 7.38
CA PRO A 104 -6.39 -24.86 6.63
C PRO A 104 -5.12 -24.13 6.19
N ALA A 105 -5.22 -22.82 5.90
CA ALA A 105 -4.10 -22.01 5.46
C ALA A 105 -3.01 -21.81 6.54
N LEU A 106 -3.32 -22.06 7.82
CA LEU A 106 -2.32 -22.06 8.91
C LEU A 106 -1.41 -23.30 8.86
N ALA A 107 -1.86 -24.39 8.24
CA ALA A 107 -1.21 -25.69 8.34
C ALA A 107 0.19 -25.75 7.71
N PRO A 108 0.46 -25.16 6.52
CA PRO A 108 1.82 -25.13 5.96
C PRO A 108 2.82 -24.35 6.82
N ILE A 109 2.37 -23.32 7.54
CA ILE A 109 3.20 -22.58 8.50
C ILE A 109 3.49 -23.42 9.74
N LEU A 110 2.46 -24.07 10.30
CA LEU A 110 2.64 -24.90 11.48
C LEU A 110 3.49 -26.16 11.20
N LEU A 111 3.35 -26.77 10.02
CA LEU A 111 4.23 -27.84 9.56
C LEU A 111 5.69 -27.39 9.58
N ARG A 112 6.01 -26.21 9.02
CA ARG A 112 7.36 -25.65 8.98
C ARG A 112 7.94 -25.39 10.38
N ALA A 113 7.11 -24.97 11.34
CA ALA A 113 7.51 -24.86 12.74
C ALA A 113 7.84 -26.23 13.34
N LEU A 114 6.99 -27.24 13.13
CA LEU A 114 7.20 -28.63 13.57
C LEU A 114 8.46 -29.25 12.96
N GLU A 115 8.65 -29.13 11.64
CA GLU A 115 9.86 -29.55 10.93
C GLU A 115 11.12 -28.91 11.52
N THR A 116 11.04 -27.63 11.92
CA THR A 116 12.18 -26.90 12.49
C THR A 116 12.50 -27.37 13.91
N LEU A 117 11.46 -27.62 14.72
CA LEU A 117 11.59 -28.14 16.08
C LEU A 117 12.08 -29.59 16.10
N ALA A 118 11.72 -30.43 15.12
CA ALA A 118 12.25 -31.80 15.00
C ALA A 118 13.79 -31.88 14.87
N ARG A 119 14.47 -30.77 14.53
CA ARG A 119 15.96 -30.67 14.52
C ARG A 119 16.54 -29.90 15.70
N ARG A 120 15.72 -29.23 16.49
CA ARG A 120 16.11 -28.17 17.43
C ARG A 120 15.17 -28.07 18.64
N ASP A 121 14.59 -29.17 19.08
CA ASP A 121 13.69 -29.16 20.23
C ASP A 121 14.45 -28.85 21.52
N ASP A 122 13.77 -28.25 22.49
CA ASP A 122 14.32 -27.84 23.78
C ASP A 122 13.19 -27.75 24.81
N LEU A 123 13.50 -27.93 26.10
CA LEU A 123 12.53 -27.85 27.18
C LEU A 123 12.13 -26.40 27.43
N VAL A 124 10.83 -26.13 27.55
CA VAL A 124 10.31 -24.76 27.70
C VAL A 124 9.33 -24.64 28.86
N ASP A 125 9.48 -23.59 29.66
CA ASP A 125 8.50 -23.16 30.64
C ASP A 125 7.96 -21.78 30.26
N LEU A 126 6.78 -21.75 29.63
CA LEU A 126 6.12 -20.53 29.20
C LEU A 126 5.53 -19.69 30.35
N THR A 127 5.66 -20.12 31.61
CA THR A 127 5.35 -19.29 32.79
C THR A 127 6.54 -18.47 33.27
N VAL A 128 7.76 -18.84 32.87
CA VAL A 128 9.02 -18.22 33.30
C VAL A 128 9.60 -17.31 32.22
N TRP A 129 10.21 -16.21 32.66
CA TRP A 129 10.89 -15.27 31.76
C TRP A 129 12.01 -15.94 30.96
N GLY A 130 11.96 -15.80 29.64
CA GLY A 130 12.96 -16.39 28.74
C GLY A 130 12.72 -17.88 28.43
N GLY A 131 11.72 -18.51 29.04
CA GLY A 131 11.30 -19.87 28.70
C GLY A 131 12.09 -21.00 29.35
N THR A 132 13.01 -20.73 30.27
CA THR A 132 13.94 -21.74 30.80
C THR A 132 13.23 -22.73 31.74
N ALA A 133 12.95 -23.94 31.27
CA ALA A 133 12.41 -25.02 32.09
C ALA A 133 13.43 -25.54 33.12
N THR A 134 12.96 -25.92 34.31
CA THR A 134 13.77 -26.59 35.35
C THR A 134 13.42 -28.07 35.54
N SER A 135 12.49 -28.60 34.72
CA SER A 135 12.05 -30.01 34.75
C SER A 135 11.42 -30.39 33.42
N GLU A 136 11.60 -31.65 33.00
CA GLU A 136 10.95 -32.27 31.84
C GLU A 136 9.41 -32.18 31.91
N THR A 137 8.83 -32.09 33.12
CA THR A 137 7.39 -31.89 33.34
C THR A 137 6.82 -30.58 32.75
N SER A 138 7.68 -29.64 32.35
CA SER A 138 7.28 -28.39 31.67
C SER A 138 6.90 -28.62 30.19
N GLY A 139 7.34 -29.75 29.61
CA GLY A 139 7.24 -30.04 28.19
C GLY A 139 8.34 -29.38 27.34
N SER A 140 8.29 -29.64 26.04
CA SER A 140 9.20 -29.09 25.04
C SER A 140 8.50 -28.17 24.04
N ALA A 141 9.29 -27.39 23.29
CA ALA A 141 8.75 -26.52 22.25
C ALA A 141 8.02 -27.30 21.14
N LEU A 142 8.50 -28.51 20.79
CA LEU A 142 7.80 -29.43 19.89
C LEU A 142 6.47 -29.90 20.49
N SER A 143 6.41 -30.22 21.79
CA SER A 143 5.15 -30.61 22.45
C SER A 143 4.08 -29.51 22.39
N GLU A 144 4.48 -28.24 22.57
CA GLU A 144 3.62 -27.06 22.47
C GLU A 144 3.14 -26.80 21.02
N ALA A 145 4.00 -27.06 20.02
CA ALA A 145 3.62 -27.02 18.61
C ALA A 145 2.69 -28.18 18.21
N LEU A 146 2.86 -29.38 18.78
CA LEU A 146 1.98 -30.53 18.55
C LEU A 146 0.61 -30.36 19.22
N ALA A 147 0.55 -29.73 20.40
CA ALA A 147 -0.72 -29.30 21.01
C ALA A 147 -1.48 -28.32 20.10
N THR A 148 -0.74 -27.46 19.39
CA THR A 148 -1.27 -26.52 18.39
C THR A 148 -1.75 -27.23 17.13
N LEU A 149 -1.04 -28.27 16.68
CA LEU A 149 -1.46 -29.10 15.55
C LEU A 149 -2.76 -29.85 15.86
N ARG A 150 -2.89 -30.37 17.09
CA ARG A 150 -4.10 -31.04 17.57
C ARG A 150 -5.31 -30.10 17.70
N TRP A 151 -5.09 -28.80 17.94
CA TRP A 151 -6.14 -27.77 17.84
C TRP A 151 -6.50 -27.44 16.38
N LEU A 152 -5.54 -27.54 15.46
CA LEU A 152 -5.73 -27.31 14.02
C LEU A 152 -6.35 -28.52 13.28
N ALA A 153 -6.57 -29.65 13.96
CA ALA A 153 -7.22 -30.83 13.39
C ALA A 153 -8.76 -30.71 13.43
N PRO A 154 -9.49 -31.00 12.34
CA PRO A 154 -9.04 -31.67 11.11
C PRO A 154 -8.59 -30.73 9.96
N GLN A 155 -8.62 -29.41 10.13
CA GLN A 155 -8.28 -28.42 9.08
C GLN A 155 -6.86 -28.59 8.51
N ALA A 156 -5.95 -29.20 9.27
CA ALA A 156 -4.61 -29.59 8.82
C ALA A 156 -4.55 -30.65 7.68
N HIS A 157 -5.67 -31.09 7.08
CA HIS A 157 -5.67 -32.16 6.07
C HIS A 157 -4.66 -31.94 4.93
N GLY A 158 -4.49 -30.70 4.45
CA GLY A 158 -3.55 -30.34 3.37
C GLY A 158 -2.08 -30.72 3.64
N ILE A 159 -1.66 -30.86 4.91
CA ILE A 159 -0.28 -31.23 5.29
C ILE A 159 -0.13 -32.71 5.67
N ARG A 160 -1.14 -33.58 5.46
CA ARG A 160 -1.10 -35.01 5.83
C ARG A 160 0.20 -35.71 5.39
N LYS A 161 0.69 -35.45 4.17
CA LYS A 161 1.96 -36.04 3.70
C LYS A 161 3.16 -35.55 4.50
N GLY A 162 3.30 -34.23 4.71
CA GLY A 162 4.42 -33.67 5.48
C GLY A 162 4.43 -34.12 6.94
N LEU A 163 3.25 -34.34 7.53
CA LEU A 163 3.13 -34.95 8.87
C LEU A 163 3.57 -36.42 8.89
N GLN A 164 3.30 -37.18 7.83
CA GLN A 164 3.80 -38.55 7.68
C GLN A 164 5.32 -38.56 7.46
N ASP A 165 5.83 -37.75 6.52
CA ASP A 165 7.27 -37.58 6.25
C ASP A 165 8.04 -37.14 7.52
N LEU A 166 7.40 -36.35 8.39
CA LEU A 166 7.90 -35.94 9.71
C LEU A 166 7.90 -37.08 10.74
N ALA A 167 6.81 -37.85 10.83
CA ALA A 167 6.71 -39.01 11.73
C ALA A 167 7.68 -40.15 11.37
N ASP A 168 7.93 -40.34 10.07
CA ASP A 168 8.91 -41.29 9.53
C ASP A 168 10.37 -40.80 9.65
N GLY A 169 10.59 -39.65 10.31
CA GLY A 169 11.93 -39.14 10.66
C GLY A 169 12.64 -38.37 9.55
N GLY A 170 11.95 -38.01 8.46
CA GLY A 170 12.53 -37.28 7.31
C GLY A 170 13.11 -35.91 7.65
N HIS A 171 12.74 -35.35 8.81
CA HIS A 171 13.25 -34.09 9.34
C HIS A 171 14.18 -34.24 10.56
N GLY A 172 14.52 -35.47 10.96
CA GLY A 172 15.23 -35.81 12.19
C GLY A 172 14.46 -36.83 13.04
N PRO A 173 15.13 -37.62 13.89
CA PRO A 173 14.46 -38.61 14.73
C PRO A 173 13.63 -37.92 15.82
N LEU A 174 12.32 -38.17 15.83
CA LEU A 174 11.42 -37.72 16.89
C LEU A 174 11.59 -38.61 18.14
N ALA A 175 11.36 -38.03 19.33
CA ALA A 175 11.06 -38.82 20.51
C ALA A 175 9.77 -39.62 20.30
N GLU A 176 9.67 -40.82 20.90
CA GLU A 176 8.55 -41.74 20.66
C GLU A 176 7.20 -41.12 21.04
N GLU A 177 7.13 -40.33 22.11
CA GLU A 177 5.94 -39.58 22.51
C GLU A 177 5.48 -38.56 21.44
N HIS A 178 6.42 -37.85 20.81
CA HIS A 178 6.14 -36.89 19.75
C HIS A 178 5.72 -37.60 18.45
N ARG A 179 6.34 -38.73 18.12
CA ARG A 179 5.94 -39.57 16.98
C ARG A 179 4.52 -40.11 17.15
N LEU A 180 4.19 -40.64 18.33
CA LEU A 180 2.85 -41.11 18.67
C LEU A 180 1.82 -39.98 18.65
N ALA A 181 2.17 -38.77 19.11
CA ALA A 181 1.30 -37.60 19.02
C ALA A 181 0.99 -37.17 17.57
N VAL A 182 1.96 -37.26 16.65
CA VAL A 182 1.72 -37.00 15.22
C VAL A 182 0.79 -38.06 14.62
N HIS A 183 1.01 -39.35 14.90
CA HIS A 183 0.11 -40.42 14.43
C HIS A 183 -1.32 -40.25 14.97
N ALA A 184 -1.49 -39.96 16.26
CA ALA A 184 -2.81 -39.73 16.85
C ALA A 184 -3.58 -38.55 16.21
N VAL A 185 -2.87 -37.54 15.69
CA VAL A 185 -3.47 -36.47 14.89
C VAL A 185 -3.80 -36.92 13.46
N LEU A 186 -2.91 -37.69 12.81
CA LEU A 186 -3.17 -38.27 11.48
C LEU A 186 -4.41 -39.19 11.46
N ASP A 187 -4.61 -39.97 12.53
CA ASP A 187 -5.75 -40.85 12.73
C ASP A 187 -7.06 -40.09 12.98
N ASP A 188 -7.04 -39.06 13.84
CA ASP A 188 -8.18 -38.17 14.05
C ASP A 188 -8.59 -37.42 12.76
N MET A 189 -7.60 -36.97 12.00
CA MET A 189 -7.78 -36.40 10.65
C MET A 189 -8.23 -37.42 9.60
N ALA A 190 -8.06 -38.72 9.83
CA ALA A 190 -8.64 -39.76 8.96
C ALA A 190 -10.10 -40.04 9.36
N ALA A 191 -10.39 -40.15 10.66
CA ALA A 191 -11.71 -40.45 11.20
C ALA A 191 -12.75 -39.35 10.93
N ARG A 192 -12.33 -38.07 10.92
CA ARG A 192 -13.22 -36.92 10.72
C ARG A 192 -13.49 -36.54 9.24
N GLY A 193 -12.84 -37.21 8.29
CA GLY A 193 -13.02 -36.95 6.86
C GLY A 193 -12.29 -35.71 6.31
N LEU A 194 -12.61 -35.36 5.06
CA LEU A 194 -12.15 -34.14 4.39
C LEU A 194 -13.11 -32.99 4.71
N PRO A 195 -12.64 -31.78 5.07
CA PRO A 195 -13.49 -30.61 5.18
C PRO A 195 -13.93 -30.09 3.80
N ASP A 196 -15.21 -29.72 3.66
CA ASP A 196 -15.78 -29.14 2.44
C ASP A 196 -15.30 -27.70 2.19
N SER A 197 -14.08 -27.53 1.67
CA SER A 197 -13.59 -26.25 1.15
C SER A 197 -12.51 -26.42 0.09
N SER A 198 -12.68 -25.79 -1.08
CA SER A 198 -11.68 -25.81 -2.17
C SER A 198 -10.48 -24.88 -1.93
N ASP A 199 -10.64 -23.81 -1.14
CA ASP A 199 -9.64 -22.75 -0.95
C ASP A 199 -8.64 -23.07 0.18
N CYS A 200 -8.15 -24.31 0.24
CA CYS A 200 -7.30 -24.80 1.34
C CYS A 200 -5.90 -24.14 1.44
N CYS A 201 -5.45 -23.40 0.42
CA CYS A 201 -4.03 -23.05 0.25
C CYS A 201 -3.69 -21.55 0.37
N ALA A 202 -4.69 -20.66 0.42
CA ALA A 202 -4.46 -19.21 0.49
C ALA A 202 -4.58 -18.70 1.94
N LEU A 203 -3.50 -18.16 2.50
CA LEU A 203 -3.64 -17.26 3.65
C LEU A 203 -4.42 -16.01 3.21
N PRO A 204 -5.24 -15.41 4.09
CA PRO A 204 -5.83 -14.10 3.86
C PRO A 204 -4.77 -13.09 3.39
N LEU A 205 -4.92 -12.59 2.16
CA LEU A 205 -4.02 -11.59 1.57
C LEU A 205 -3.74 -10.37 2.48
N PRO A 206 -4.70 -9.87 3.31
CA PRO A 206 -4.41 -8.80 4.28
C PRO A 206 -3.31 -9.09 5.31
N TRP A 207 -2.91 -10.36 5.53
CA TRP A 207 -1.80 -10.69 6.42
C TRP A 207 -0.42 -10.63 5.72
N ARG A 208 -0.38 -10.76 4.38
CA ARG A 208 0.86 -10.68 3.59
C ARG A 208 1.04 -9.31 2.91
N ARG A 209 -0.03 -8.61 2.51
CA ARG A 209 0.01 -7.39 1.67
C ARG A 209 -0.70 -6.20 2.30
N PHE A 210 0.02 -5.09 2.41
CA PHE A 210 -0.47 -3.79 2.88
C PHE A 210 -0.47 -2.76 1.75
N ALA A 211 -1.57 -2.05 1.58
CA ALA A 211 -1.69 -0.93 0.65
C ALA A 211 -1.16 0.36 1.31
N SER A 212 0.04 0.77 0.94
CA SER A 212 0.65 2.03 1.40
C SER A 212 0.04 3.21 0.66
N GLY A 213 -0.54 4.16 1.41
CA GLY A 213 -1.11 5.39 0.88
C GLY A 213 -0.63 6.60 1.68
N GLY A 214 0.41 7.27 1.21
CA GLY A 214 0.92 8.49 1.81
C GLY A 214 2.08 9.11 1.03
N ASP A 215 1.98 10.40 0.73
CA ASP A 215 3.11 11.19 0.21
C ASP A 215 4.14 11.37 1.31
N ALA A 216 5.22 10.59 1.27
CA ALA A 216 6.33 10.71 2.19
C ALA A 216 7.16 11.97 1.87
N ALA A 217 6.85 13.09 2.54
CA ALA A 217 7.65 14.32 2.56
C ALA A 217 9.00 14.16 3.30
N VAL A 218 9.55 12.94 3.30
CA VAL A 218 10.87 12.56 3.80
C VAL A 218 11.91 12.99 2.76
N PRO A 219 13.12 13.46 3.14
CA PRO A 219 14.17 13.85 2.20
C PRO A 219 14.86 12.64 1.52
N ILE A 220 14.08 11.67 1.03
CA ILE A 220 14.57 10.40 0.46
C ILE A 220 15.47 10.61 -0.78
N ALA A 221 15.25 11.69 -1.55
CA ALA A 221 16.12 12.13 -2.65
C ALA A 221 17.56 12.50 -2.21
N THR A 222 17.83 12.65 -0.90
CA THR A 222 19.19 12.83 -0.37
C THR A 222 19.96 11.52 -0.21
N VAL A 223 19.29 10.36 -0.22
CA VAL A 223 19.92 9.05 -0.03
C VAL A 223 20.88 8.75 -1.18
N ARG A 224 22.06 8.22 -0.85
CA ARG A 224 23.09 7.81 -1.82
C ARG A 224 23.47 6.36 -1.58
N PHE A 225 23.56 5.60 -2.66
CA PHE A 225 23.92 4.20 -2.67
C PHE A 225 25.25 3.99 -3.39
N GLU A 226 25.90 2.88 -3.08
CA GLU A 226 26.94 2.28 -3.91
C GLU A 226 26.44 0.89 -4.35
N ASP A 227 26.61 0.52 -5.62
CA ASP A 227 26.10 -0.74 -6.16
C ASP A 227 27.13 -1.89 -6.09
N GLN A 228 26.75 -3.09 -6.53
CA GLN A 228 27.62 -4.27 -6.59
C GLN A 228 28.88 -4.12 -7.47
N SER A 229 28.95 -3.12 -8.34
CA SER A 229 30.15 -2.77 -9.13
C SER A 229 31.04 -1.70 -8.48
N GLY A 230 30.57 -1.08 -7.39
CA GLY A 230 31.22 0.07 -6.76
C GLY A 230 30.80 1.43 -7.35
N ALA A 231 29.76 1.46 -8.19
CA ALA A 231 29.25 2.71 -8.76
C ALA A 231 28.36 3.45 -7.74
N SER A 232 28.62 4.75 -7.55
CA SER A 232 27.78 5.61 -6.71
C SER A 232 26.50 6.02 -7.46
N VAL A 233 25.33 5.73 -6.89
CA VAL A 233 24.02 5.99 -7.52
C VAL A 233 23.10 6.79 -6.58
N SER A 234 22.32 7.71 -7.15
CA SER A 234 21.28 8.47 -6.42
C SER A 234 19.96 7.70 -6.36
N TRP A 235 19.14 8.02 -5.36
CA TRP A 235 17.73 7.61 -5.29
C TRP A 235 16.99 7.86 -6.62
N ASP A 236 17.10 9.08 -7.15
CA ASP A 236 16.39 9.52 -8.36
C ASP A 236 16.71 8.66 -9.59
N ASN A 237 17.99 8.33 -9.77
CA ASN A 237 18.44 7.51 -10.90
C ASN A 237 17.94 6.06 -10.80
N LEU A 238 17.75 5.53 -9.58
CA LEU A 238 17.31 4.16 -9.32
C LEU A 238 15.78 4.01 -9.37
N PHE A 239 15.03 4.93 -8.78
CA PHE A 239 13.61 4.71 -8.43
C PHE A 239 12.61 5.66 -9.10
N LEU A 240 13.06 6.66 -9.85
CA LEU A 240 12.18 7.56 -10.61
C LEU A 240 12.11 7.20 -12.11
N GLY A 241 10.97 7.51 -12.72
CA GLY A 241 10.67 7.26 -14.13
C GLY A 241 10.26 5.82 -14.46
N GLN A 242 10.38 4.87 -13.52
CA GLN A 242 10.09 3.45 -13.75
C GLN A 242 9.63 2.73 -12.46
N PRO A 243 8.58 1.87 -12.50
CA PRO A 243 8.22 1.02 -11.38
C PRO A 243 9.39 0.14 -10.91
N SER A 244 9.50 -0.04 -9.60
CA SER A 244 10.63 -0.75 -8.98
C SER A 244 10.17 -1.71 -7.89
N VAL A 245 10.74 -2.92 -7.85
CA VAL A 245 10.64 -3.84 -6.71
C VAL A 245 11.87 -3.64 -5.84
N VAL A 246 11.66 -3.31 -4.57
CA VAL A 246 12.72 -3.11 -3.57
C VAL A 246 12.58 -4.17 -2.49
N VAL A 247 13.62 -4.98 -2.28
CA VAL A 247 13.71 -5.95 -1.18
C VAL A 247 14.84 -5.56 -0.24
N PHE A 248 14.74 -5.95 1.04
CA PHE A 248 15.80 -5.71 2.03
C PHE A 248 16.42 -7.02 2.54
N PHE A 249 17.75 -7.03 2.67
CA PHE A 249 18.53 -8.20 3.09
C PHE A 249 19.82 -7.79 3.82
N TYR A 250 20.69 -8.75 4.17
CA TYR A 250 22.12 -8.52 4.45
C TYR A 250 22.89 -9.85 4.31
N THR A 251 24.18 -9.82 3.94
CA THR A 251 24.91 -11.06 3.63
C THR A 251 25.19 -11.93 4.85
N ARG A 252 25.24 -11.34 6.05
CA ARG A 252 25.52 -12.04 7.33
C ARG A 252 24.30 -12.69 8.00
N CYS A 253 23.15 -12.75 7.35
CA CYS A 253 21.94 -13.36 7.90
C CYS A 253 22.11 -14.88 8.07
N ASP A 254 22.00 -15.37 9.31
CA ASP A 254 22.04 -16.81 9.67
C ASP A 254 20.74 -17.55 9.32
N ASN A 255 19.66 -16.81 9.07
CA ASN A 255 18.35 -17.34 8.73
C ASN A 255 18.15 -17.42 7.21
N GLU A 256 18.36 -18.61 6.66
CA GLU A 256 18.18 -18.91 5.23
C GLU A 256 16.76 -18.58 4.72
N GLN A 257 15.74 -18.80 5.56
CA GLN A 257 14.32 -18.57 5.23
C GLN A 257 13.94 -17.08 5.25
N LYS A 258 14.87 -16.18 5.61
CA LYS A 258 14.70 -14.72 5.49
C LYS A 258 15.52 -14.14 4.33
N CYS A 259 16.75 -13.66 4.57
CA CYS A 259 17.50 -12.91 3.57
C CYS A 259 17.89 -13.75 2.33
N SER A 260 18.35 -14.99 2.54
CA SER A 260 18.81 -15.83 1.43
C SER A 260 17.64 -16.22 0.51
N LEU A 261 16.52 -16.65 1.10
CA LEU A 261 15.28 -16.92 0.38
C LEU A 261 14.77 -15.67 -0.36
N THR A 262 14.75 -14.50 0.28
CA THR A 262 14.29 -13.24 -0.33
C THR A 262 15.07 -12.89 -1.61
N VAL A 263 16.40 -13.06 -1.61
CA VAL A 263 17.24 -12.81 -2.81
C VAL A 263 17.04 -13.90 -3.88
N SER A 264 16.90 -15.17 -3.50
CA SER A 264 16.56 -16.25 -4.44
C SER A 264 15.17 -16.11 -5.05
N GLN A 265 14.20 -15.57 -4.31
CA GLN A 265 12.87 -15.24 -4.81
C GLN A 265 12.90 -14.01 -5.74
N LEU A 266 13.71 -12.98 -5.44
CA LEU A 266 13.94 -11.87 -6.37
C LEU A 266 14.58 -12.35 -7.68
N ALA A 267 15.45 -13.36 -7.62
CA ALA A 267 15.99 -14.01 -8.81
C ALA A 267 14.90 -14.77 -9.61
N GLN A 268 13.88 -15.32 -8.94
CA GLN A 268 12.72 -15.90 -9.60
C GLN A 268 11.83 -14.84 -10.25
N VAL A 269 11.59 -13.70 -9.59
CA VAL A 269 10.93 -12.51 -10.18
C VAL A 269 11.67 -12.05 -11.44
N GLN A 270 13.00 -11.96 -11.39
CA GLN A 270 13.82 -11.60 -12.54
C GLN A 270 13.61 -12.56 -13.72
N ARG A 271 13.65 -13.88 -13.48
CA ARG A 271 13.41 -14.89 -14.51
C ARG A 271 12.00 -14.80 -15.09
N LEU A 272 10.97 -14.64 -14.25
CA LEU A 272 9.58 -14.48 -14.66
C LEU A 272 9.36 -13.23 -15.53
N LEU A 273 9.98 -12.09 -15.17
CA LEU A 273 9.92 -10.86 -15.97
C LEU A 273 10.61 -11.03 -17.34
N VAL A 274 11.75 -11.73 -17.40
CA VAL A 274 12.42 -12.07 -18.67
C VAL A 274 11.56 -13.00 -19.53
N SER A 275 10.97 -14.05 -18.94
CA SER A 275 10.04 -14.95 -19.66
C SER A 275 8.79 -14.26 -20.17
N ALA A 276 8.37 -13.16 -19.55
CA ALA A 276 7.24 -12.33 -19.99
C ALA A 276 7.63 -11.21 -20.99
N GLY A 277 8.91 -11.04 -21.34
CA GLY A 277 9.39 -9.91 -22.14
C GLY A 277 9.21 -8.54 -21.45
N ALA A 278 9.16 -8.55 -20.12
CA ALA A 278 8.85 -7.41 -19.25
C ALA A 278 10.09 -6.91 -18.48
N GLU A 279 11.28 -7.46 -18.74
CA GLU A 279 12.52 -7.22 -17.99
C GLU A 279 13.01 -5.76 -18.04
N LYS A 280 12.64 -5.03 -19.10
CA LYS A 280 12.91 -3.60 -19.27
C LYS A 280 11.81 -2.69 -18.74
N SER A 281 10.69 -3.24 -18.24
CA SER A 281 9.53 -2.47 -17.75
C SER A 281 9.59 -2.17 -16.25
N VAL A 282 10.39 -2.92 -15.50
CA VAL A 282 10.55 -2.87 -14.04
C VAL A 282 12.04 -2.75 -13.69
N ARG A 283 12.36 -2.18 -12.53
CA ARG A 283 13.70 -2.29 -11.92
C ARG A 283 13.64 -3.15 -10.66
N LEU A 284 14.65 -3.98 -10.43
CA LEU A 284 14.81 -4.77 -9.22
C LEU A 284 15.95 -4.19 -8.38
N ALA A 285 15.72 -4.03 -7.08
CA ALA A 285 16.72 -3.55 -6.14
C ALA A 285 16.73 -4.41 -4.87
N ALA A 286 17.91 -4.91 -4.48
CA ALA A 286 18.12 -5.50 -3.17
C ALA A 286 19.00 -4.57 -2.34
N ILE A 287 18.47 -4.01 -1.25
CA ILE A 287 19.19 -3.06 -0.40
C ILE A 287 19.64 -3.76 0.88
N THR A 288 20.92 -3.58 1.25
CA THR A 288 21.43 -4.17 2.50
C THR A 288 21.13 -3.31 3.73
N TYR A 289 20.70 -3.96 4.82
CA TYR A 289 20.65 -3.38 6.17
C TYR A 289 22.04 -3.17 6.79
N ASP A 290 23.09 -3.79 6.24
CA ASP A 290 24.46 -3.89 6.80
C ASP A 290 25.53 -3.27 5.86
N PRO A 291 25.36 -2.01 5.40
CA PRO A 291 26.15 -1.42 4.31
C PRO A 291 27.64 -1.17 4.63
N ASP A 292 28.05 -1.31 5.90
CA ASP A 292 29.45 -1.24 6.33
C ASP A 292 30.18 -2.58 6.15
N PHE A 293 29.46 -3.71 6.27
CA PHE A 293 30.02 -5.03 5.99
C PHE A 293 29.80 -5.45 4.53
N ASP A 294 28.64 -5.15 3.96
CA ASP A 294 28.22 -5.60 2.63
C ASP A 294 28.80 -4.74 1.51
N LEU A 295 30.12 -4.84 1.34
CA LEU A 295 30.91 -4.20 0.28
C LEU A 295 30.55 -4.74 -1.13
N PRO A 296 30.82 -4.01 -2.23
CA PRO A 296 30.38 -4.39 -3.59
C PRO A 296 30.69 -5.83 -4.01
N HIS A 297 31.92 -6.31 -3.76
CA HIS A 297 32.30 -7.70 -4.07
C HIS A 297 31.51 -8.76 -3.28
N ARG A 298 31.02 -8.42 -2.08
CA ARG A 298 30.14 -9.30 -1.28
C ARG A 298 28.71 -9.27 -1.80
N LEU A 299 28.21 -8.09 -2.19
CA LEU A 299 26.91 -7.95 -2.87
C LEU A 299 26.89 -8.79 -4.16
N GLN A 300 27.92 -8.68 -5.00
CA GLN A 300 28.07 -9.43 -6.24
C GLN A 300 28.06 -10.96 -6.00
N GLY A 301 28.93 -11.48 -5.14
CA GLY A 301 29.00 -12.92 -4.84
C GLY A 301 27.74 -13.46 -4.15
N TYR A 302 27.03 -12.63 -3.37
CA TYR A 302 25.73 -13.01 -2.79
C TYR A 302 24.63 -13.08 -3.86
N ALA A 303 24.62 -12.17 -4.83
CA ALA A 303 23.69 -12.24 -5.96
C ALA A 303 23.90 -13.51 -6.80
N GLU A 304 25.15 -13.74 -7.24
CA GLU A 304 25.55 -14.88 -8.07
C GLU A 304 25.20 -16.22 -7.41
N SER A 305 25.58 -16.40 -6.13
CA SER A 305 25.29 -17.62 -5.38
C SER A 305 23.80 -17.86 -5.09
N ARG A 306 22.94 -16.87 -5.30
CA ARG A 306 21.46 -16.98 -5.21
C ARG A 306 20.78 -16.98 -6.59
N GLY A 307 21.56 -16.92 -7.67
CA GLY A 307 21.09 -16.91 -9.05
C GLY A 307 20.43 -15.60 -9.50
N LEU A 308 20.64 -14.50 -8.76
CA LEU A 308 20.22 -13.15 -9.14
C LEU A 308 21.31 -12.54 -10.03
N MET A 309 20.95 -12.05 -11.22
CA MET A 309 21.91 -11.52 -12.19
C MET A 309 21.89 -9.98 -12.17
N PRO A 310 22.94 -9.29 -11.68
CA PRO A 310 22.98 -7.83 -11.66
C PRO A 310 23.13 -7.24 -13.07
N GLY A 311 22.64 -6.02 -13.28
CA GLY A 311 22.68 -5.30 -14.55
C GLY A 311 21.76 -4.08 -14.59
N THR A 312 21.50 -3.54 -15.78
CA THR A 312 20.80 -2.25 -15.99
C THR A 312 19.43 -2.12 -15.31
N HIS A 313 18.74 -3.25 -15.07
CA HIS A 313 17.42 -3.30 -14.41
C HIS A 313 17.44 -4.14 -13.11
N CYS A 314 18.62 -4.48 -12.57
CA CYS A 314 18.77 -5.27 -11.36
C CYS A 314 20.03 -4.87 -10.59
N SER A 315 19.89 -4.26 -9.41
CA SER A 315 21.02 -3.76 -8.62
C SER A 315 20.98 -4.27 -7.18
N LEU A 316 22.15 -4.50 -6.59
CA LEU A 316 22.32 -4.71 -5.16
C LEU A 316 23.05 -3.50 -4.59
N LEU A 317 22.52 -2.93 -3.52
CA LEU A 317 22.81 -1.55 -3.11
C LEU A 317 23.17 -1.48 -1.63
N ARG A 318 24.26 -0.78 -1.31
CA ARG A 318 24.62 -0.40 0.07
C ARG A 318 24.46 1.10 0.29
N THR A 319 23.84 1.48 1.41
CA THR A 319 23.50 2.88 1.70
C THR A 319 24.68 3.65 2.29
N MET A 320 25.23 4.56 1.49
CA MET A 320 26.39 5.38 1.81
C MET A 320 26.02 6.66 2.56
N GLN A 321 24.85 7.24 2.27
CA GLN A 321 24.32 8.45 2.93
C GLN A 321 22.81 8.35 3.11
N GLY A 322 22.27 8.93 4.19
CA GLY A 322 20.82 8.99 4.44
C GLY A 322 20.20 7.70 4.98
N ARG A 323 20.94 6.88 5.73
CA ARG A 323 20.48 5.57 6.27
C ARG A 323 19.18 5.67 7.06
N ASP A 324 19.03 6.67 7.93
CA ASP A 324 17.80 6.82 8.71
C ASP A 324 16.63 7.35 7.85
N ALA A 325 16.85 8.29 6.94
CA ALA A 325 15.83 8.72 5.98
C ALA A 325 15.31 7.57 5.09
N LEU A 326 16.17 6.59 4.76
CA LEU A 326 15.78 5.36 4.08
C LEU A 326 14.93 4.44 4.97
N ARG A 327 15.32 4.28 6.26
CA ARG A 327 14.57 3.50 7.25
C ARG A 327 13.20 4.09 7.53
N ASP A 328 13.11 5.40 7.64
CA ASP A 328 11.87 6.15 7.88
C ASP A 328 10.93 6.07 6.66
N TYR A 329 11.45 6.25 5.44
CA TYR A 329 10.66 6.19 4.20
C TYR A 329 9.95 4.86 3.98
N PHE A 330 10.65 3.75 4.21
CA PHE A 330 10.10 2.40 4.09
C PHE A 330 9.51 1.85 5.40
N ALA A 331 9.58 2.61 6.51
CA ALA A 331 9.24 2.18 7.86
C ALA A 331 9.86 0.82 8.24
N LEU A 332 11.17 0.64 7.98
CA LEU A 332 11.88 -0.64 8.04
C LEU A 332 11.90 -1.23 9.46
N GLY A 333 11.39 -2.46 9.59
CA GLY A 333 11.34 -3.20 10.84
C GLY A 333 12.66 -3.92 11.10
N VAL A 334 13.69 -3.15 11.51
CA VAL A 334 15.05 -3.64 11.76
C VAL A 334 15.69 -3.00 12.99
N ASN A 335 16.36 -3.82 13.81
CA ASN A 335 17.14 -3.38 14.98
C ASN A 335 18.59 -3.85 14.94
N PHE A 336 19.42 -3.17 15.73
CA PHE A 336 20.88 -3.32 15.72
C PHE A 336 21.44 -3.48 17.14
N ALA A 337 22.53 -4.24 17.25
CA ALA A 337 23.43 -4.28 18.40
C ALA A 337 24.80 -3.80 17.95
N GLY A 338 25.26 -2.65 18.46
CA GLY A 338 26.31 -1.87 17.81
C GLY A 338 25.91 -1.51 16.38
N SER A 339 26.74 -1.88 15.41
CA SER A 339 26.47 -1.80 13.97
C SER A 339 25.93 -3.10 13.35
N VAL A 340 25.76 -4.17 14.13
CA VAL A 340 25.35 -5.50 13.62
C VAL A 340 23.82 -5.61 13.63
N VAL A 341 23.24 -6.04 12.51
CA VAL A 341 21.81 -6.38 12.39
C VAL A 341 21.48 -7.50 13.39
N ASN A 342 20.44 -7.32 14.19
CA ASN A 342 20.11 -8.20 15.31
C ASN A 342 18.80 -8.97 15.06
N ARG A 343 17.76 -8.26 14.63
CA ARG A 343 16.53 -8.81 14.05
C ARG A 343 16.02 -7.88 12.95
N HIS A 344 15.39 -8.47 11.94
CA HIS A 344 14.69 -7.77 10.89
C HIS A 344 13.43 -8.55 10.43
N ARG A 345 12.48 -7.84 9.81
CA ARG A 345 11.35 -8.44 9.06
C ARG A 345 11.81 -8.93 7.67
N ILE A 346 11.05 -9.83 7.05
CA ILE A 346 11.03 -9.91 5.58
C ILE A 346 10.30 -8.65 5.09
N GLU A 347 10.89 -7.91 4.14
CA GLU A 347 10.33 -6.65 3.65
C GLU A 347 10.52 -6.54 2.12
N VAL A 348 9.41 -6.39 1.40
CA VAL A 348 9.35 -6.15 -0.05
C VAL A 348 8.39 -5.01 -0.35
N PHE A 349 8.80 -4.08 -1.20
CA PHE A 349 8.05 -2.89 -1.55
C PHE A 349 7.95 -2.75 -3.07
N VAL A 350 6.76 -2.44 -3.57
CA VAL A 350 6.56 -2.04 -4.97
C VAL A 350 6.43 -0.53 -5.04
N LEU A 351 7.43 0.11 -5.64
CA LEU A 351 7.41 1.52 -5.98
C LEU A 351 6.83 1.72 -7.38
N ASP A 352 6.10 2.81 -7.59
CA ASP A 352 5.73 3.26 -8.93
C ASP A 352 6.73 4.28 -9.49
N ALA A 353 6.61 4.69 -10.76
CA ALA A 353 7.54 5.60 -11.43
C ALA A 353 7.71 7.00 -10.80
N SER A 354 6.94 7.35 -9.76
CA SER A 354 7.17 8.54 -8.92
C SER A 354 8.07 8.27 -7.70
N GLY A 355 8.54 7.03 -7.53
CA GLY A 355 9.24 6.54 -6.34
C GLY A 355 8.29 6.15 -5.20
N GLY A 356 7.01 6.55 -5.24
CA GLY A 356 6.03 6.30 -4.19
C GLY A 356 5.68 4.82 -4.02
N ILE A 357 5.61 4.37 -2.76
CA ILE A 357 5.27 2.98 -2.41
C ILE A 357 3.78 2.72 -2.68
N ARG A 358 3.46 1.72 -3.51
CA ARG A 358 2.09 1.30 -3.85
C ARG A 358 1.66 0.01 -3.16
N ALA A 359 2.59 -0.88 -2.89
CA ALA A 359 2.35 -2.17 -2.24
C ALA A 359 3.52 -2.51 -1.32
N THR A 360 3.21 -3.18 -0.21
CA THR A 360 4.18 -3.56 0.81
C THR A 360 3.87 -4.98 1.29
N TYR A 361 4.84 -5.88 1.21
CA TYR A 361 4.78 -7.21 1.80
C TYR A 361 5.76 -7.26 2.97
N GLN A 362 5.27 -7.66 4.14
CA GLN A 362 6.05 -7.59 5.38
C GLN A 362 5.83 -8.81 6.27
N ARG A 363 6.85 -9.11 7.07
CA ARG A 363 6.94 -10.21 8.05
C ARG A 363 6.98 -11.60 7.42
N LEU A 364 5.93 -11.96 6.71
CA LEU A 364 5.73 -13.27 6.11
C LEU A 364 6.42 -13.37 4.73
N GLY A 365 6.56 -14.59 4.23
CA GLY A 365 6.95 -14.87 2.84
C GLY A 365 5.98 -14.29 1.81
N TRP A 366 6.39 -14.31 0.55
CA TRP A 366 5.67 -13.74 -0.59
C TRP A 366 5.87 -14.61 -1.82
N ASP A 367 4.94 -14.56 -2.78
CA ASP A 367 5.02 -15.37 -4.01
C ASP A 367 5.57 -14.55 -5.20
N PRO A 368 6.60 -15.04 -5.93
CA PRO A 368 7.15 -14.36 -7.11
C PRO A 368 6.19 -14.15 -8.28
N VAL A 369 5.18 -15.01 -8.46
CA VAL A 369 4.17 -14.89 -9.53
C VAL A 369 3.13 -13.84 -9.16
N GLU A 370 2.65 -13.83 -7.91
CA GLU A 370 1.76 -12.77 -7.39
C GLU A 370 2.42 -11.39 -7.52
N LEU A 371 3.68 -11.28 -7.09
CA LEU A 371 4.43 -10.01 -7.15
C LEU A 371 4.63 -9.53 -8.59
N VAL A 372 4.95 -10.42 -9.53
CA VAL A 372 5.06 -10.06 -10.96
C VAL A 372 3.73 -9.57 -11.50
N GLY A 373 2.61 -10.20 -11.14
CA GLY A 373 1.27 -9.76 -11.54
C GLY A 373 0.92 -8.36 -11.04
N GLU A 374 1.16 -8.07 -9.76
CA GLU A 374 0.92 -6.75 -9.18
C GLU A 374 1.81 -5.67 -9.80
N VAL A 375 3.10 -5.95 -9.99
CA VAL A 375 4.04 -5.00 -10.59
C VAL A 375 3.67 -4.71 -12.05
N GLN A 376 3.27 -5.72 -12.83
CA GLN A 376 2.76 -5.54 -14.19
C GLN A 376 1.46 -4.73 -14.22
N GLN A 377 0.55 -4.94 -13.26
CA GLN A 377 -0.64 -4.10 -13.12
C GLN A 377 -0.26 -2.64 -12.90
N ILE A 378 0.61 -2.33 -11.92
CA ILE A 378 1.05 -0.97 -11.59
C ILE A 378 1.74 -0.31 -12.79
N ALA A 379 2.61 -1.03 -13.50
CA ALA A 379 3.24 -0.56 -14.73
C ALA A 379 2.20 -0.24 -15.81
N SER A 380 1.17 -1.07 -16.00
CA SER A 380 0.10 -0.85 -16.98
C SER A 380 -0.83 0.32 -16.60
N GLU A 381 -1.10 0.54 -15.30
CA GLU A 381 -1.85 1.68 -14.80
C GLU A 381 -1.11 3.00 -15.09
N GLN A 382 0.20 3.02 -14.83
CA GLN A 382 1.04 4.17 -15.13
C GLN A 382 1.20 4.39 -16.63
N GLY A 383 1.40 3.34 -17.42
CA GLY A 383 1.38 3.40 -18.88
C GLY A 383 0.10 4.05 -19.38
N ARG A 384 -1.07 3.62 -18.90
CA ARG A 384 -2.38 4.23 -19.24
C ARG A 384 -2.54 5.67 -18.74
N ARG A 385 -1.94 6.06 -17.61
CA ARG A 385 -1.92 7.46 -17.11
C ARG A 385 -1.02 8.34 -17.97
N VAL A 386 0.17 7.87 -18.33
CA VAL A 386 1.10 8.56 -19.23
C VAL A 386 0.49 8.67 -20.63
N ASP A 387 -0.14 7.61 -21.14
CA ASP A 387 -0.89 7.63 -22.40
C ASP A 387 -2.04 8.64 -22.38
N ARG A 388 -2.78 8.75 -21.28
CA ARG A 388 -3.83 9.76 -21.12
C ARG A 388 -3.25 11.18 -21.03
N LYS A 389 -2.08 11.36 -20.42
CA LYS A 389 -1.38 12.65 -20.34
C LYS A 389 -0.69 13.03 -21.67
N GLY A 390 -0.21 12.05 -22.44
CA GLY A 390 0.41 12.19 -23.76
C GLY A 390 -0.61 12.39 -24.87
N LYS A 391 -1.72 11.64 -24.85
CA LYS A 391 -2.92 11.96 -25.65
C LYS A 391 -3.56 13.28 -25.21
N GLY A 392 -3.38 13.66 -23.94
CA GLY A 392 -3.66 15.00 -23.39
C GLY A 392 -2.76 16.11 -23.95
N ALA A 393 -1.47 15.83 -24.14
CA ALA A 393 -0.53 16.73 -24.81
C ALA A 393 -0.80 16.81 -26.33
N ALA A 394 -1.30 15.73 -26.93
CA ALA A 394 -1.82 15.69 -28.29
C ALA A 394 -3.23 16.32 -28.44
N ILE A 395 -3.72 17.11 -27.47
CA ILE A 395 -4.94 17.93 -27.60
C ILE A 395 -4.61 19.34 -28.15
N THR A 396 -3.76 19.40 -29.18
CA THR A 396 -3.86 20.46 -30.20
C THR A 396 -5.09 20.21 -31.09
N GLY A 397 -6.27 20.07 -30.48
CA GLY A 397 -7.46 19.53 -31.17
C GLY A 397 -8.80 19.54 -30.42
N ALA A 398 -8.87 19.95 -29.15
CA ALA A 398 -10.16 20.12 -28.45
C ALA A 398 -10.23 21.29 -27.46
N ALA A 399 -9.09 21.83 -27.01
CA ALA A 399 -9.07 23.03 -26.17
C ALA A 399 -9.82 24.22 -26.79
N PRO A 400 -9.70 24.54 -28.11
CA PRO A 400 -10.50 25.59 -28.73
C PRO A 400 -11.99 25.25 -28.72
N GLY A 401 -12.37 23.97 -28.84
CA GLY A 401 -13.75 23.53 -28.81
C GLY A 401 -14.40 23.76 -27.45
N LEU A 402 -13.77 23.30 -26.36
CA LEU A 402 -14.33 23.46 -25.02
C LEU A 402 -14.23 24.89 -24.49
N TRP A 403 -13.15 25.63 -24.79
CA TRP A 403 -13.07 27.05 -24.46
C TRP A 403 -13.99 27.90 -25.32
N ALA A 404 -14.23 27.59 -26.60
CA ALA A 404 -15.25 28.29 -27.40
C ALA A 404 -16.67 27.93 -26.94
N LEU A 405 -16.93 26.70 -26.47
CA LEU A 405 -18.19 26.37 -25.82
C LEU A 405 -18.37 27.19 -24.53
N LEU A 406 -17.34 27.26 -23.68
CA LEU A 406 -17.37 28.08 -22.47
C LEU A 406 -17.43 29.59 -22.76
N LEU A 407 -16.84 30.11 -23.83
CA LEU A 407 -16.98 31.51 -24.26
C LEU A 407 -18.29 31.81 -25.01
N ALA A 408 -18.95 30.81 -25.59
CA ALA A 408 -20.27 30.94 -26.21
C ALA A 408 -21.41 30.78 -25.20
N LEU A 409 -21.19 29.96 -24.15
CA LEU A 409 -22.08 29.78 -23.00
C LEU A 409 -21.84 30.83 -21.91
N LEU A 410 -20.64 31.44 -21.84
CA LEU A 410 -20.45 32.70 -21.14
C LEU A 410 -21.37 33.74 -21.80
N PRO A 411 -22.37 34.26 -21.06
CA PRO A 411 -23.30 35.20 -21.64
C PRO A 411 -22.55 36.50 -21.99
N LYS A 412 -22.69 36.95 -23.24
CA LYS A 412 -21.98 38.12 -23.81
C LYS A 412 -22.32 39.48 -23.14
N CYS A 413 -23.10 39.47 -22.06
CA CYS A 413 -23.34 40.59 -21.18
C CYS A 413 -22.54 40.39 -19.88
N PRO A 414 -21.64 41.32 -19.49
CA PRO A 414 -20.78 41.15 -18.31
C PRO A 414 -21.57 40.98 -17.01
N ILE A 415 -22.78 41.55 -16.93
CA ILE A 415 -23.70 41.41 -15.79
C ILE A 415 -24.07 39.93 -15.56
N CYS A 416 -24.34 39.20 -16.64
CA CYS A 416 -24.77 37.80 -16.56
C CYS A 416 -23.59 36.86 -16.20
N GLY A 417 -22.36 37.20 -16.62
CA GLY A 417 -21.15 36.51 -16.20
C GLY A 417 -20.86 36.70 -14.71
N ALA A 418 -21.11 37.89 -14.17
CA ALA A 418 -20.98 38.17 -12.74
C ALA A 418 -21.96 37.34 -11.89
N THR A 419 -23.22 37.18 -12.32
CA THR A 419 -24.16 36.25 -11.66
C THR A 419 -23.67 34.81 -11.67
N TYR A 420 -23.13 34.32 -12.79
CA TYR A 420 -22.64 32.94 -12.92
C TYR A 420 -21.48 32.64 -11.97
N LEU A 421 -20.51 33.54 -11.86
CA LEU A 421 -19.41 33.42 -10.88
C LEU A 421 -19.91 33.46 -9.43
N SER A 422 -20.94 34.29 -9.17
CA SER A 422 -21.52 34.48 -7.84
C SER A 422 -22.32 33.27 -7.35
N SER A 423 -23.08 32.60 -8.22
CA SER A 423 -24.03 31.56 -7.82
C SER A 423 -23.42 30.19 -7.52
N THR A 424 -22.30 29.84 -8.18
CA THR A 424 -21.74 28.47 -8.11
C THR A 424 -20.23 28.43 -7.89
N GLY A 425 -19.46 29.38 -8.44
CA GLY A 425 -18.01 29.40 -8.30
C GLY A 425 -17.53 29.66 -6.86
N LEU A 426 -18.08 30.70 -6.23
CA LEU A 426 -17.66 31.14 -4.88
C LEU A 426 -17.99 30.14 -3.75
N LEU A 427 -19.04 29.33 -3.90
CA LEU A 427 -19.46 28.36 -2.87
C LEU A 427 -18.62 27.08 -2.89
N ALA A 428 -17.91 26.79 -3.97
CA ALA A 428 -17.03 25.63 -4.09
C ALA A 428 -15.61 25.87 -3.53
N LEU A 429 -15.19 27.13 -3.39
CA LEU A 429 -13.82 27.50 -2.99
C LEU A 429 -13.34 26.86 -1.67
N PRO A 430 -14.13 26.80 -0.57
CA PRO A 430 -13.67 26.23 0.69
C PRO A 430 -13.31 24.72 0.61
N TYR A 431 -13.80 24.03 -0.41
CA TYR A 431 -13.57 22.60 -0.64
C TYR A 431 -12.39 22.32 -1.60
N LEU A 432 -11.69 23.35 -2.08
CA LEU A 432 -10.55 23.24 -2.98
C LEU A 432 -9.24 23.52 -2.22
N SER A 433 -8.41 22.49 -2.05
CA SER A 433 -7.11 22.61 -1.37
C SER A 433 -6.21 23.64 -2.06
N GLY A 434 -5.83 24.69 -1.30
CA GLY A 434 -4.98 25.78 -1.80
C GLY A 434 -5.70 26.96 -2.47
N TRP A 435 -7.03 27.08 -2.35
CA TRP A 435 -7.83 28.19 -2.89
C TRP A 435 -7.30 29.59 -2.49
N GLU A 436 -6.66 29.71 -1.33
CA GLU A 436 -6.05 30.93 -0.79
C GLU A 436 -5.13 31.65 -1.79
N LYS A 437 -4.40 30.90 -2.61
CA LYS A 437 -3.49 31.46 -3.63
C LYS A 437 -4.22 32.21 -4.76
N SER A 438 -5.52 31.98 -4.92
CA SER A 438 -6.38 32.64 -5.91
C SER A 438 -7.02 33.93 -5.39
N TRP A 439 -6.84 34.28 -4.11
CA TRP A 439 -7.43 35.46 -3.48
C TRP A 439 -7.25 36.79 -4.25
N PRO A 440 -6.06 37.12 -4.79
CA PRO A 440 -5.89 38.37 -5.54
C PRO A 440 -6.73 38.44 -6.83
N ALA A 441 -6.93 37.30 -7.51
CA ALA A 441 -7.74 37.23 -8.73
C ALA A 441 -9.24 37.38 -8.42
N ILE A 442 -9.71 36.80 -7.31
CA ILE A 442 -11.10 36.92 -6.85
C ILE A 442 -11.42 38.38 -6.47
N LEU A 443 -10.52 39.05 -5.72
CA LEU A 443 -10.66 40.47 -5.41
C LEU A 443 -10.66 41.35 -6.67
N LEU A 444 -9.76 41.09 -7.63
CA LEU A 444 -9.70 41.86 -8.87
C LEU A 444 -11.01 41.75 -9.68
N LEU A 445 -11.55 40.54 -9.82
CA LEU A 445 -12.83 40.31 -10.52
C LEU A 445 -14.01 40.99 -9.79
N LEU A 446 -14.01 40.99 -8.46
CA LEU A 446 -15.02 41.67 -7.65
C LEU A 446 -14.95 43.20 -7.79
N ILE A 447 -13.74 43.77 -7.81
CA ILE A 447 -13.51 45.21 -8.07
C ILE A 447 -14.00 45.59 -9.47
N ILE A 448 -13.69 44.79 -10.50
CA ILE A 448 -14.17 45.00 -11.87
C ILE A 448 -15.71 44.97 -11.94
N ASN A 449 -16.36 44.01 -11.25
CA ASN A 449 -17.82 43.93 -11.18
C ASN A 449 -18.43 45.17 -10.51
N LEU A 450 -17.91 45.59 -9.35
CA LEU A 450 -18.39 46.78 -8.65
C LEU A 450 -18.16 48.07 -9.45
N ALA A 451 -17.03 48.20 -10.15
CA ALA A 451 -16.75 49.34 -11.04
C ALA A 451 -17.73 49.40 -12.23
N ALA A 452 -18.02 48.26 -12.87
CA ALA A 452 -19.02 48.18 -13.93
C ALA A 452 -20.43 48.53 -13.42
N MET A 453 -20.81 48.03 -12.23
CA MET A 453 -22.09 48.36 -11.59
C MET A 453 -22.19 49.84 -11.20
N ALA A 454 -21.10 50.47 -10.75
CA ALA A 454 -21.04 51.89 -10.45
C ALA A 454 -21.19 52.74 -11.72
N TRP A 455 -20.53 52.36 -12.82
CA TRP A 455 -20.68 52.99 -14.12
C TRP A 455 -22.13 52.93 -14.62
N PHE A 456 -22.79 51.76 -14.54
CA PHE A 456 -24.20 51.64 -14.91
C PHE A 456 -25.15 52.40 -13.97
N ALA A 457 -24.89 52.43 -12.67
CA ALA A 457 -25.68 53.19 -11.70
C ALA A 457 -25.60 54.69 -11.96
N TYR A 458 -24.40 55.22 -12.26
CA TYR A 458 -24.18 56.61 -12.64
C TYR A 458 -24.87 56.96 -13.98
N ALA A 459 -24.59 56.18 -15.03
CA ALA A 459 -25.13 56.41 -16.38
C ALA A 459 -26.67 56.29 -16.47
N ARG A 460 -27.32 55.58 -15.53
CA ARG A 460 -28.79 55.37 -15.50
C ARG A 460 -29.48 55.95 -14.25
N LYS A 461 -28.76 56.74 -13.44
CA LYS A 461 -29.24 57.33 -12.17
C LYS A 461 -29.94 56.32 -11.22
N ARG A 462 -29.47 55.06 -11.17
CA ARG A 462 -30.07 53.97 -10.40
C ARG A 462 -29.10 53.37 -9.39
N TRP A 463 -29.06 53.98 -8.21
CA TRP A 463 -28.13 53.61 -7.12
C TRP A 463 -28.50 52.31 -6.39
N LEU A 464 -29.76 51.87 -6.44
CA LEU A 464 -30.26 50.67 -5.74
C LEU A 464 -29.55 49.36 -6.16
N SER A 465 -29.25 49.17 -7.46
CA SER A 465 -28.53 47.98 -7.93
C SER A 465 -27.08 47.96 -7.46
N LEU A 466 -26.42 49.13 -7.38
CA LEU A 466 -25.08 49.26 -6.80
C LEU A 466 -25.11 48.99 -5.29
N ALA A 467 -26.09 49.51 -4.57
CA ALA A 467 -26.22 49.31 -3.12
C ALA A 467 -26.33 47.83 -2.75
N TRP A 468 -27.14 47.04 -3.47
CA TRP A 468 -27.23 45.59 -3.27
C TRP A 468 -25.92 44.85 -3.57
N SER A 469 -25.23 45.20 -4.68
CA SER A 469 -23.94 44.58 -5.01
C SER A 469 -22.83 44.95 -4.02
N VAL A 470 -22.79 46.18 -3.50
CA VAL A 470 -21.84 46.61 -2.47
C VAL A 470 -22.13 45.92 -1.14
N ALA A 471 -23.39 45.85 -0.70
CA ALA A 471 -23.78 45.14 0.51
C ALA A 471 -23.42 43.64 0.43
N GLY A 472 -23.66 43.00 -0.72
CA GLY A 472 -23.25 41.63 -0.98
C GLY A 472 -21.73 41.42 -0.93
N ALA A 473 -20.95 42.32 -1.54
CA ALA A 473 -19.50 42.27 -1.52
C ALA A 473 -18.91 42.44 -0.10
N VAL A 474 -19.47 43.35 0.71
CA VAL A 474 -19.03 43.56 2.10
C VAL A 474 -19.34 42.35 2.98
N ALA A 475 -20.55 41.77 2.86
CA ALA A 475 -20.92 40.55 3.58
C ALA A 475 -20.05 39.35 3.17
N LEU A 476 -19.73 39.22 1.88
CA LEU A 476 -18.91 38.15 1.33
C LEU A 476 -17.45 38.24 1.78
N ILE A 477 -16.82 39.42 1.72
CA ILE A 477 -15.42 39.61 2.14
C ILE A 477 -15.28 39.51 3.66
N GLY A 478 -16.09 40.27 4.41
CA GLY A 478 -15.91 40.45 5.85
C GLY A 478 -16.32 39.21 6.66
N PRO A 479 -17.58 39.09 7.10
CA PRO A 479 -18.01 37.94 7.88
C PRO A 479 -17.93 36.62 7.09
N GLY A 480 -18.10 36.64 5.76
CA GLY A 480 -17.96 35.46 4.92
C GLY A 480 -16.55 34.89 4.88
N LEU A 481 -15.64 35.57 4.17
CA LEU A 481 -14.30 35.05 3.84
C LEU A 481 -13.25 35.34 4.92
N ALA A 482 -13.28 36.49 5.60
CA ALA A 482 -12.29 36.82 6.64
C ALA A 482 -12.61 36.23 8.04
N LEU A 483 -13.87 35.86 8.30
CA LEU A 483 -14.29 35.17 9.55
C LEU A 483 -14.84 33.74 9.30
N GLY A 484 -14.75 33.22 8.07
CA GLY A 484 -15.14 31.86 7.72
C GLY A 484 -16.63 31.52 7.82
N ASN A 485 -17.53 32.50 7.95
CA ASN A 485 -18.95 32.23 8.13
C ASN A 485 -19.64 31.91 6.79
N ALA A 486 -19.82 30.63 6.52
CA ALA A 486 -20.50 30.12 5.32
C ALA A 486 -21.89 30.74 5.08
N THR A 487 -22.67 31.07 6.12
CA THR A 487 -23.99 31.71 5.95
C THR A 487 -23.86 33.13 5.40
N ALA A 488 -22.83 33.88 5.82
CA ALA A 488 -22.54 35.21 5.31
C ALA A 488 -21.99 35.16 3.86
N MET A 489 -21.25 34.11 3.49
CA MET A 489 -20.84 33.89 2.10
C MET A 489 -22.06 33.66 1.18
N VAL A 490 -23.01 32.82 1.59
CA VAL A 490 -24.25 32.55 0.83
C VAL A 490 -25.11 33.81 0.69
N LEU A 491 -25.32 34.55 1.78
CA LEU A 491 -26.09 35.81 1.75
C LEU A 491 -25.40 36.89 0.92
N GLY A 492 -24.07 37.03 1.03
CA GLY A 492 -23.29 37.96 0.22
C GLY A 492 -23.39 37.68 -1.29
N ALA A 493 -23.22 36.40 -1.67
CA ALA A 493 -23.40 35.95 -3.05
C ALA A 493 -24.83 36.21 -3.58
N ALA A 494 -25.86 35.94 -2.77
CA ALA A 494 -27.25 36.20 -3.12
C ALA A 494 -27.53 37.69 -3.34
N PHE A 495 -27.05 38.58 -2.47
CA PHE A 495 -27.22 40.03 -2.62
C PHE A 495 -26.49 40.59 -3.84
N MET A 496 -25.30 40.08 -4.17
CA MET A 496 -24.63 40.44 -5.42
C MET A 496 -25.43 40.01 -6.65
N ALA A 497 -25.98 38.78 -6.66
CA ALA A 497 -26.81 38.28 -7.73
C ALA A 497 -28.09 39.12 -7.92
N VAL A 498 -28.77 39.51 -6.83
CA VAL A 498 -29.93 40.41 -6.85
C VAL A 498 -29.56 41.78 -7.44
N GLY A 499 -28.44 42.38 -7.02
CA GLY A 499 -27.95 43.65 -7.57
C GLY A 499 -27.72 43.58 -9.09
N SER A 500 -27.04 42.54 -9.56
CA SER A 500 -26.81 42.29 -10.99
C SER A 500 -28.10 42.05 -11.78
N LEU A 501 -29.04 41.26 -11.26
CA LEU A 501 -30.34 41.02 -11.91
C LEU A 501 -31.16 42.31 -12.04
N LEU A 502 -31.16 43.17 -11.02
CA LEU A 502 -31.80 44.49 -11.04
C LEU A 502 -31.18 45.45 -12.09
N ALA A 503 -29.91 45.27 -12.46
CA ALA A 503 -29.26 46.00 -13.55
C ALA A 503 -29.56 45.41 -14.95
N ALA A 504 -29.81 44.09 -15.03
CA ALA A 504 -30.11 43.38 -16.28
C ALA A 504 -31.59 43.50 -16.74
N ALA A 505 -32.54 43.61 -15.81
CA ALA A 505 -33.98 43.44 -16.05
C ALA A 505 -34.69 44.53 -16.92
N VAL A 506 -33.95 45.35 -17.67
CA VAL A 506 -34.47 46.43 -18.54
C VAL A 506 -33.93 46.35 -19.98
N ILE A 507 -33.29 45.22 -20.35
CA ILE A 507 -32.64 45.04 -21.67
C ILE A 507 -33.64 44.66 -22.80
N VAL A 508 -34.92 44.42 -22.50
CA VAL A 508 -35.94 43.97 -23.47
C VAL A 508 -36.95 45.09 -23.81
N PRO A 509 -36.83 45.77 -24.97
CA PRO A 509 -37.86 46.67 -25.47
C PRO A 509 -38.90 45.95 -26.35
N GLY A 510 -40.19 46.12 -26.02
CA GLY A 510 -41.28 46.03 -26.99
C GLY A 510 -41.81 44.64 -27.38
N ILE A 511 -42.79 44.12 -26.63
CA ILE A 511 -43.76 43.15 -27.16
C ILE A 511 -45.06 43.91 -27.48
N GLY A 512 -45.36 44.12 -28.76
CA GLY A 512 -46.44 45.01 -29.20
C GLY A 512 -47.13 44.62 -30.51
N ARG A 513 -48.19 43.79 -30.40
CA ARG A 513 -49.34 43.60 -31.32
C ARG A 513 -49.11 43.52 -32.87
N ARG A 514 -49.53 42.36 -33.41
CA ARG A 514 -50.26 42.13 -34.69
C ARG A 514 -49.54 42.39 -36.03
N GLY A 515 -49.59 41.40 -36.93
CA GLY A 515 -49.92 41.64 -38.34
C GLY A 515 -49.27 40.74 -39.42
N HIS A 516 -50.08 39.92 -40.09
CA HIS A 516 -50.02 39.49 -41.51
C HIS A 516 -48.72 38.94 -42.16
N GLY A 517 -48.85 37.80 -42.88
CA GLY A 517 -48.02 37.45 -44.04
C GLY A 517 -48.54 38.12 -45.34
N PRO A 518 -48.15 37.72 -46.58
CA PRO A 518 -47.54 36.45 -47.04
C PRO A 518 -46.13 36.66 -47.68
N GLY A 519 -45.44 35.71 -48.34
CA GLY A 519 -45.62 34.24 -48.55
C GLY A 519 -44.68 33.68 -49.64
N ILE A 520 -44.85 32.39 -50.00
CA ILE A 520 -44.74 31.78 -51.37
C ILE A 520 -43.52 32.25 -52.22
N ARG A 521 -42.48 31.48 -52.57
CA ARG A 521 -42.23 30.03 -52.92
C ARG A 521 -40.68 29.81 -52.85
N SER A 522 -40.02 28.66 -53.03
CA SER A 522 -40.25 27.19 -53.20
C SER A 522 -38.88 26.48 -52.96
N VAL A 523 -38.49 25.24 -53.32
CA VAL A 523 -39.04 24.13 -54.15
C VAL A 523 -38.42 22.76 -53.75
N LEU A 524 -39.01 21.67 -54.23
CA LEU A 524 -38.52 20.26 -54.37
C LEU A 524 -37.41 19.69 -53.44
N ARG A 525 -37.86 18.77 -52.58
CA ARG A 525 -37.19 17.49 -52.25
C ARG A 525 -37.90 16.36 -53.04
N PRO A 526 -37.26 15.22 -53.35
CA PRO A 526 -37.25 14.06 -52.43
C PRO A 526 -35.83 13.41 -52.37
N SER A 527 -35.53 12.13 -52.06
CA SER A 527 -36.30 10.94 -51.61
C SER A 527 -35.41 10.03 -50.72
N ARG A 528 -35.87 8.81 -50.37
CA ARG A 528 -35.08 7.70 -49.79
C ARG A 528 -35.74 6.33 -50.04
N ALA A 529 -35.13 5.25 -49.56
CA ALA A 529 -35.57 3.82 -49.55
C ALA A 529 -35.39 3.05 -50.89
N ASP A 530 -35.12 1.73 -50.94
CA ASP A 530 -34.71 0.75 -49.90
C ASP A 530 -33.94 -0.47 -50.52
N PRO A 531 -33.42 -1.47 -49.75
CA PRO A 531 -32.37 -2.40 -50.22
C PRO A 531 -32.75 -3.88 -50.48
N ARG A 532 -31.80 -4.62 -51.11
CA ARG A 532 -31.74 -6.09 -51.39
C ARG A 532 -32.63 -6.56 -52.58
N ALA A 533 -32.31 -7.60 -53.38
CA ALA A 533 -31.29 -8.67 -53.30
C ALA A 533 -31.00 -9.34 -54.68
N VAL A 534 -29.84 -10.05 -54.82
CA VAL A 534 -29.63 -11.28 -55.67
C VAL A 534 -29.63 -11.06 -57.23
N ALA A 535 -28.90 -11.76 -58.13
CA ALA A 535 -28.17 -13.04 -58.11
C ALA A 535 -26.92 -13.15 -59.03
N LEU A 536 -25.99 -14.06 -58.65
CA LEU A 536 -25.30 -15.11 -59.43
C LEU A 536 -24.37 -14.89 -60.67
N ALA A 537 -23.44 -15.86 -60.78
CA ALA A 537 -22.57 -16.28 -61.90
C ALA A 537 -21.37 -15.38 -62.33
N GLY A 538 -20.15 -15.90 -62.50
CA GLY A 538 -19.64 -17.25 -62.17
C GLY A 538 -18.22 -17.57 -62.73
N GLN A 539 -17.59 -18.63 -62.21
CA GLN A 539 -16.41 -19.38 -62.74
C GLN A 539 -15.07 -18.58 -62.88
N ALA A 540 -14.03 -18.90 -62.10
CA ALA A 540 -12.99 -19.94 -62.31
C ALA A 540 -11.70 -19.34 -62.99
N ALA A 541 -10.48 -19.88 -62.83
CA ALA A 541 -10.03 -21.12 -62.17
C ALA A 541 -8.57 -21.04 -61.62
N THR A 542 -8.22 -22.00 -60.75
CA THR A 542 -6.88 -22.62 -60.51
C THR A 542 -5.61 -21.77 -60.31
N GLY A 543 -4.83 -22.08 -59.26
CA GLY A 543 -3.48 -21.51 -59.05
C GLY A 543 -2.77 -22.01 -57.78
N GLU A 544 -2.47 -23.31 -57.70
CA GLU A 544 -1.49 -23.86 -56.73
C GLU A 544 -0.05 -23.46 -57.14
N SER A 545 0.99 -23.51 -56.30
CA SER A 545 1.24 -24.44 -55.19
C SER A 545 2.07 -23.83 -54.03
N ARG A 546 2.76 -24.67 -53.23
CA ARG A 546 3.22 -24.41 -51.86
C ARG A 546 4.78 -24.47 -51.75
N PRO A 547 5.45 -24.62 -50.58
CA PRO A 547 6.54 -23.72 -50.21
C PRO A 547 7.94 -24.35 -50.22
N GLN A 548 8.94 -23.54 -49.87
CA GLN A 548 10.08 -23.94 -49.04
C GLN A 548 10.20 -22.96 -47.87
#